data_AF-A0A1M3QY60-F1
#
_entry.id   AF-A0A1M3QY60-F1
#
_cell.length_a   1.000
_cell.length_b   1.000
_cell.length_c   1.000
_cell.angle_alpha   90.00
_cell.angle_beta   90.00
_cell.angle_gamma   90.00
#
_symmetry.space_group_name_H-M   'P 1'
#
loop_
_entity.id
_entity.type
_entity.pdbx_description
1 polymer ?
#
loop_
_entity_poly.entity_id
_entity_poly.type
_entity_poly.pdbx_seq_one_letter_code
_entity_poly.pdbx_strand_id
1 'polypeptide(L)'
;MSNDMEHTDILALWKSQNEKLDEAISINKKLLKENLVHKAKSALSGFKAVRWAGIIFGILWCAAVGFVLIVSWQYTNWFFKSAFIIHIAVSLIAVGLYIYHLVLLNNFDNSKTVVSAQRELVELKFSNLKTLGILWLQLPVFSIWFMTNEWMRNSPGTFWFIQVPIVLIELFIGIWLYRNLNYRSHQKKWFKWFIGKGEFSKIDKANSFLLEIDELDKK
;
A
#
# COMPACT_ATOMS: atom_id res chain seq x y z
N MET A 1 5.52 -60.47 41.07
CA MET A 1 5.20 -59.28 41.89
C MET A 1 6.23 -58.16 41.76
N SER A 2 7.55 -58.37 41.92
CA SER A 2 8.56 -57.30 41.71
C SER A 2 8.65 -56.82 40.26
N ASN A 3 8.68 -57.76 39.31
CA ASN A 3 8.87 -57.49 37.88
C ASN A 3 7.68 -56.78 37.21
N ASP A 4 6.45 -57.05 37.69
CA ASP A 4 5.24 -56.41 37.16
C ASP A 4 5.12 -54.95 37.61
N MET A 5 5.50 -54.64 38.86
CA MET A 5 5.51 -53.27 39.38
C MET A 5 6.53 -52.39 38.64
N GLU A 6 7.73 -52.92 38.36
CA GLU A 6 8.76 -52.22 37.60
C GLU A 6 8.32 -51.91 36.16
N HIS A 7 7.66 -52.86 35.49
CA HIS A 7 7.11 -52.65 34.15
C HIS A 7 5.99 -51.60 34.13
N THR A 8 5.10 -51.59 35.13
CA THR A 8 4.05 -50.56 35.25
C THR A 8 4.62 -49.17 35.54
N ASP A 9 5.70 -49.08 36.32
CA ASP A 9 6.37 -47.80 36.63
C ASP A 9 7.06 -47.22 35.40
N ILE A 10 7.74 -48.04 34.60
CA ILE A 10 8.36 -47.60 33.33
C ILE A 10 7.30 -47.10 32.34
N LEU A 11 6.18 -47.82 32.20
CA LEU A 11 5.06 -47.39 31.35
C LEU A 11 4.45 -46.07 31.82
N ALA A 12 4.27 -45.90 33.14
CA ALA A 12 3.76 -44.65 33.71
C ALA A 12 4.73 -43.49 33.47
N LEU A 13 6.04 -43.72 33.61
CA LEU A 13 7.08 -42.73 33.33
C LEU A 13 7.10 -42.34 31.84
N TRP A 14 7.00 -43.32 30.94
CA TRP A 14 6.97 -43.10 29.50
C TRP A 14 5.75 -42.30 29.07
N LYS A 15 4.58 -42.63 29.62
CA LYS A 15 3.33 -41.89 29.38
C LYS A 15 3.43 -40.45 29.89
N SER A 16 3.96 -40.25 31.10
CA SER A 16 4.18 -38.91 31.66
C SER A 16 5.14 -38.07 30.81
N GLN A 17 6.21 -38.67 30.27
CA GLN A 17 7.13 -37.98 29.37
C GLN A 17 6.47 -37.63 28.04
N ASN A 18 5.65 -38.53 27.49
CA ASN A 18 4.91 -38.27 26.26
C ASN A 18 3.91 -37.13 26.42
N GLU A 19 3.17 -37.08 27.55
CA GLU A 19 2.25 -35.99 27.86
C GLU A 19 2.97 -34.63 27.96
N LYS A 20 4.13 -34.58 28.64
CA LYS A 20 4.96 -33.37 28.70
C LYS A 20 5.49 -32.94 27.33
N LEU A 21 5.86 -33.90 26.48
CA LEU A 21 6.31 -33.65 25.13
C LEU A 21 5.19 -33.05 24.27
N ASP A 22 3.99 -33.63 24.33
CA ASP A 22 2.82 -33.15 23.60
C ASP A 22 2.41 -31.75 24.07
N GLU A 23 2.44 -31.49 25.39
CA GLU A 23 2.21 -30.15 25.96
C GLU A 23 3.25 -29.15 25.44
N ALA A 24 4.54 -29.48 25.51
CA ALA A 24 5.61 -28.62 25.02
C ALA A 24 5.48 -28.32 23.53
N ILE A 25 5.14 -29.31 22.70
CA ILE A 25 4.88 -29.13 21.27
C ILE A 25 3.70 -28.18 21.06
N SER A 26 2.62 -28.35 21.82
CA SER A 26 1.43 -27.50 21.71
C SER A 26 1.73 -26.03 22.06
N ILE A 27 2.50 -25.80 23.12
CA ILE A 27 2.95 -24.47 23.55
C ILE A 27 3.89 -23.86 22.50
N ASN A 28 4.85 -24.63 21.99
CA ASN A 28 5.78 -24.17 20.96
C ASN A 28 5.06 -23.79 19.67
N LYS A 29 4.07 -24.59 19.21
CA LYS A 29 3.22 -24.24 18.06
C LYS A 29 2.49 -22.91 18.30
N LYS A 30 1.91 -22.70 19.49
CA LYS A 30 1.22 -21.46 19.86
C LYS A 30 2.15 -20.25 19.83
N LEU A 31 3.31 -20.35 20.50
CA LEU A 31 4.31 -19.28 20.55
C LEU A 31 4.84 -18.93 19.15
N LEU A 32 5.07 -19.93 18.30
CA LEU A 32 5.50 -19.73 16.93
C LEU A 32 4.46 -18.94 16.12
N LYS A 33 3.17 -19.28 16.24
CA LYS A 33 2.08 -18.55 15.59
C LYS A 33 2.01 -17.09 16.07
N GLU A 34 2.07 -16.86 17.37
CA GLU A 34 2.07 -15.51 17.94
C GLU A 34 3.26 -14.68 17.44
N ASN A 35 4.44 -15.30 17.34
CA ASN A 35 5.65 -14.67 16.80
C ASN A 35 5.48 -14.29 15.31
N LEU A 36 4.91 -15.18 14.50
CA LEU A 36 4.64 -14.92 13.07
C LEU A 36 3.61 -13.80 12.88
N VAL A 37 2.54 -13.76 13.69
CA VAL A 37 1.58 -12.65 13.68
C VAL A 37 2.27 -11.34 14.05
N HIS A 38 3.11 -11.34 15.09
CA HIS A 38 3.87 -10.15 15.49
C HIS A 38 4.82 -9.68 14.38
N LYS A 39 5.52 -10.62 13.71
CA LYS A 39 6.37 -10.31 12.54
C LYS A 39 5.58 -9.73 11.38
N ALA A 40 4.37 -10.23 11.10
CA ALA A 40 3.48 -9.69 10.07
C ALA A 40 3.06 -8.25 10.39
N LYS A 41 2.64 -7.97 11.62
CA LYS A 41 2.31 -6.61 12.10
C LYS A 41 3.52 -5.67 12.02
N SER A 42 4.68 -6.14 12.46
CA SER A 42 5.94 -5.39 12.42
C SER A 42 6.36 -5.05 10.99
N ALA A 43 6.20 -5.97 10.03
CA ALA A 43 6.50 -5.71 8.62
C ALA A 43 5.68 -4.54 8.03
N LEU A 44 4.45 -4.32 8.54
CA LEU A 44 3.56 -3.24 8.12
C LEU A 44 3.70 -1.96 8.94
N SER A 45 4.40 -1.97 10.08
CA SER A 45 4.59 -0.78 10.92
C SER A 45 5.17 0.40 10.14
N GLY A 46 6.23 0.15 9.36
CA GLY A 46 6.83 1.14 8.50
C GLY A 46 5.96 1.54 7.30
N PHE A 47 4.92 0.79 6.94
CA PHE A 47 3.94 1.21 5.94
C PHE A 47 2.91 2.15 6.59
N LYS A 48 2.45 1.86 7.81
CA LYS A 48 1.57 2.75 8.59
C LYS A 48 2.20 4.13 8.79
N ALA A 49 3.49 4.18 9.15
CA ALA A 49 4.23 5.43 9.33
C ALA A 49 4.23 6.29 8.05
N VAL A 50 4.44 5.67 6.89
CA VAL A 50 4.41 6.37 5.59
C VAL A 50 3.01 6.89 5.27
N ARG A 51 1.94 6.15 5.60
CA ARG A 51 0.56 6.63 5.41
C ARG A 51 0.25 7.83 6.29
N TRP A 52 0.63 7.80 7.58
CA TRP A 52 0.48 8.94 8.47
C TRP A 52 1.25 10.17 7.98
N ALA A 53 2.52 9.99 7.61
CA ALA A 53 3.33 11.07 7.03
C ALA A 53 2.66 11.63 5.76
N GLY A 54 2.22 10.77 4.85
CA GLY A 54 1.53 11.16 3.62
C GLY A 54 0.24 11.93 3.85
N ILE A 55 -0.54 11.59 4.89
CA ILE A 55 -1.75 12.33 5.26
C ILE A 55 -1.39 13.72 5.78
N ILE A 56 -0.46 13.82 6.74
CA ILE A 56 -0.06 15.08 7.35
C ILE A 56 0.54 16.02 6.31
N PHE A 57 1.52 15.54 5.54
CA PHE A 57 2.14 16.31 4.47
C PHE A 57 1.16 16.61 3.33
N GLY A 58 0.26 15.67 3.00
CA GLY A 58 -0.74 15.88 1.96
C GLY A 58 -1.73 17.00 2.30
N ILE A 59 -2.22 17.05 3.54
CA ILE A 59 -3.10 18.12 4.02
C ILE A 59 -2.35 19.45 4.02
N LEU A 60 -1.14 19.49 4.57
CA LEU A 60 -0.31 20.70 4.61
C LEU A 60 0.01 21.20 3.19
N TRP A 61 0.32 20.29 2.28
CA TRP A 61 0.58 20.61 0.87
C TRP A 61 -0.66 21.16 0.17
N CYS A 62 -1.83 20.55 0.36
CA CYS A 62 -3.08 21.06 -0.20
C CYS A 62 -3.40 22.47 0.32
N ALA A 63 -3.16 22.74 1.60
CA ALA A 63 -3.33 24.07 2.17
C ALA A 63 -2.35 25.09 1.56
N ALA A 64 -1.08 24.72 1.36
CA ALA A 64 -0.09 25.57 0.72
C ALA A 64 -0.45 25.88 -0.74
N VAL A 65 -0.82 24.87 -1.54
CA VAL A 65 -1.26 25.04 -2.94
C VAL A 65 -2.54 25.88 -3.01
N GLY A 66 -3.49 25.64 -2.10
CA GLY A 66 -4.72 26.43 -1.98
C GLY A 66 -4.45 27.89 -1.65
N PHE A 67 -3.53 28.16 -0.73
CA PHE A 67 -3.11 29.52 -0.38
C PHE A 67 -2.51 30.25 -1.61
N VAL A 68 -1.61 29.60 -2.33
CA VAL A 68 -1.03 30.14 -3.57
C VAL A 68 -2.13 30.46 -4.59
N LEU A 69 -3.09 29.56 -4.78
CA LEU A 69 -4.21 29.77 -5.71
C LEU A 69 -5.07 30.98 -5.32
N ILE A 70 -5.35 31.17 -4.03
CA ILE A 70 -6.18 32.28 -3.54
C ILE A 70 -5.45 33.61 -3.71
N VAL A 71 -4.20 33.71 -3.27
CA VAL A 71 -3.42 34.96 -3.34
C VAL A 71 -3.13 35.37 -4.79
N SER A 72 -2.91 34.39 -5.67
CA SER A 72 -2.60 34.64 -7.08
C SER A 72 -3.85 34.74 -7.97
N TRP A 73 -5.06 34.67 -7.41
CA TRP A 73 -6.30 34.50 -8.17
C TRP A 73 -6.54 35.60 -9.22
N GLN A 74 -6.25 36.86 -8.88
CA GLN A 74 -6.47 38.01 -9.77
C GLN A 74 -5.37 38.14 -10.85
N TYR A 75 -4.21 37.54 -10.64
CA TYR A 75 -3.02 37.70 -11.48
C TYR A 75 -2.75 36.50 -12.40
N THR A 76 -3.55 35.44 -12.26
CA THR A 76 -3.32 34.16 -12.94
C THR A 76 -4.36 33.88 -14.02
N ASN A 77 -3.93 33.14 -15.03
CA ASN A 77 -4.78 32.73 -16.14
C ASN A 77 -5.61 31.48 -15.80
N TRP A 78 -6.48 31.08 -16.73
CA TRP A 78 -7.35 29.92 -16.56
C TRP A 78 -6.59 28.57 -16.51
N PHE A 79 -5.49 28.42 -17.25
CA PHE A 79 -4.66 27.20 -17.20
C PHE A 79 -4.07 26.98 -15.81
N PHE A 80 -3.54 28.04 -15.19
CA PHE A 80 -3.03 28.00 -13.83
C PHE A 80 -4.12 27.57 -12.84
N LYS A 81 -5.29 28.23 -12.88
CA LYS A 81 -6.40 27.96 -11.95
C LYS A 81 -6.91 26.53 -12.08
N SER A 82 -7.17 26.08 -13.31
CA SER A 82 -7.66 24.73 -13.58
C SER A 82 -6.64 23.67 -13.15
N ALA A 83 -5.35 23.86 -13.46
CA ALA A 83 -4.29 22.96 -13.04
C ALA A 83 -4.24 22.83 -11.50
N PHE A 84 -4.23 23.95 -10.77
CA PHE A 84 -4.17 23.94 -9.30
C PHE A 84 -5.41 23.30 -8.67
N ILE A 85 -6.62 23.57 -9.20
CA ILE A 85 -7.86 22.95 -8.71
C ILE A 85 -7.81 21.44 -8.90
N ILE A 86 -7.40 20.96 -10.08
CA ILE A 86 -7.26 19.52 -10.36
C ILE A 86 -6.19 18.91 -9.44
N HIS A 87 -5.05 19.58 -9.25
CA HIS A 87 -3.97 19.13 -8.37
C HIS A 87 -4.46 18.94 -6.93
N ILE A 88 -5.18 19.93 -6.39
CA ILE A 88 -5.77 19.87 -5.04
C ILE A 88 -6.79 18.73 -4.97
N ALA A 89 -7.69 18.60 -5.94
CA ALA A 89 -8.72 17.56 -5.95
C ALA A 89 -8.11 16.15 -5.93
N VAL A 90 -7.12 15.88 -6.80
CA VAL A 90 -6.43 14.58 -6.85
C VAL A 90 -5.64 14.31 -5.56
N SER A 91 -4.98 15.34 -5.02
CA SER A 91 -4.22 15.23 -3.77
C SER A 91 -5.13 14.88 -2.59
N LEU A 92 -6.31 15.51 -2.48
CA LEU A 92 -7.30 15.21 -1.44
C LEU A 92 -7.87 13.79 -1.59
N ILE A 93 -8.12 13.32 -2.81
CA ILE A 93 -8.52 11.93 -3.07
C ILE A 93 -7.44 10.96 -2.57
N ALA A 94 -6.16 11.24 -2.86
CA ALA A 94 -5.06 10.41 -2.39
C ALA A 94 -4.94 10.39 -0.86
N VAL A 95 -5.15 11.53 -0.18
CA VAL A 95 -5.21 11.60 1.29
C VAL A 95 -6.36 10.72 1.82
N GLY A 96 -7.55 10.80 1.23
CA GLY A 96 -8.69 9.95 1.60
C GLY A 96 -8.38 8.46 1.44
N LEU A 97 -7.70 8.07 0.36
CA LEU A 97 -7.26 6.70 0.15
C LEU A 97 -6.20 6.25 1.17
N TYR A 98 -5.31 7.14 1.61
CA TYR A 98 -4.34 6.82 2.66
C TYR A 98 -5.02 6.62 4.01
N ILE A 99 -6.08 7.38 4.33
CA ILE A 99 -6.91 7.14 5.52
C ILE A 99 -7.56 5.76 5.41
N TYR A 100 -8.14 5.42 4.26
CA TYR A 100 -8.72 4.09 4.03
C TYR A 100 -7.67 2.96 4.19
N HIS A 101 -6.44 3.16 3.73
CA HIS A 101 -5.35 2.21 3.98
C HIS A 101 -5.07 1.99 5.47
N LEU A 102 -5.15 3.04 6.30
CA LEU A 102 -5.00 2.90 7.76
C LEU A 102 -6.16 2.11 8.38
N VAL A 103 -7.38 2.25 7.86
CA VAL A 103 -8.54 1.45 8.29
C VAL A 103 -8.30 -0.04 7.99
N LEU A 104 -7.87 -0.38 6.77
CA LEU A 104 -7.53 -1.76 6.40
C LEU A 104 -6.42 -2.34 7.29
N LEU A 105 -5.40 -1.53 7.59
CA LEU A 105 -4.31 -1.95 8.48
C LEU A 105 -4.78 -2.16 9.93
N ASN A 106 -5.75 -1.37 10.40
CA ASN A 106 -6.35 -1.57 11.71
C ASN A 106 -7.24 -2.83 11.73
N ASN A 107 -7.99 -3.11 10.68
CA ASN A 107 -8.77 -4.35 10.54
C ASN A 107 -7.84 -5.58 10.49
N PHE A 108 -6.71 -5.46 9.79
CA PHE A 108 -5.65 -6.46 9.80
C PHE A 108 -5.13 -6.73 11.22
N ASP A 109 -4.82 -5.68 11.99
CA ASP A 109 -4.32 -5.84 13.36
C ASP A 109 -5.32 -6.55 14.30
N ASN A 110 -6.62 -6.35 14.06
CA ASN A 110 -7.74 -6.88 14.85
C ASN A 110 -8.35 -8.17 14.26
N SER A 111 -7.77 -8.71 13.20
CA SER A 111 -8.23 -9.94 12.58
C SER A 111 -8.11 -11.14 13.51
N LYS A 112 -9.21 -11.90 13.64
CA LYS A 112 -9.27 -13.11 14.48
C LYS A 112 -8.81 -14.38 13.75
N THR A 113 -8.70 -14.33 12.42
CA THR A 113 -8.32 -15.47 11.59
C THR A 113 -7.25 -15.08 10.58
N VAL A 114 -6.45 -16.06 10.15
CA VAL A 114 -5.45 -15.86 9.09
C VAL A 114 -6.11 -15.42 7.78
N VAL A 115 -7.24 -16.06 7.43
CA VAL A 115 -7.99 -15.75 6.20
C VAL A 115 -8.50 -14.32 6.20
N SER A 116 -9.06 -13.83 7.32
CA SER A 116 -9.50 -12.44 7.41
C SER A 116 -8.32 -11.47 7.28
N ALA A 117 -7.19 -11.77 7.94
CA ALA A 117 -5.99 -10.95 7.83
C ALA A 117 -5.43 -10.89 6.40
N GLN A 118 -5.39 -12.03 5.70
CA GLN A 118 -4.97 -12.11 4.30
C GLN A 118 -5.88 -11.30 3.38
N ARG A 119 -7.20 -11.35 3.61
CA ARG A 119 -8.17 -10.55 2.85
C ARG A 119 -7.88 -9.05 2.96
N GLU A 120 -7.66 -8.55 4.17
CA GLU A 120 -7.30 -7.13 4.40
C GLU A 120 -6.00 -6.76 3.67
N LEU A 121 -4.99 -7.65 3.63
CA LEU A 121 -3.75 -7.41 2.88
C LEU A 121 -3.97 -7.36 1.36
N VAL A 122 -4.84 -8.21 0.83
CA VAL A 122 -5.19 -8.21 -0.60
C VAL A 122 -5.94 -6.93 -0.96
N GLU A 123 -6.92 -6.53 -0.15
CA GLU A 123 -7.66 -5.28 -0.32
C GLU A 123 -6.71 -4.08 -0.23
N LEU A 124 -5.78 -4.07 0.73
CA LEU A 124 -4.76 -3.03 0.89
C LEU A 124 -3.85 -2.94 -0.35
N LYS A 125 -3.37 -4.08 -0.86
CA LYS A 125 -2.52 -4.13 -2.06
C LYS A 125 -3.25 -3.56 -3.28
N PHE A 126 -4.50 -3.94 -3.46
CA PHE A 126 -5.31 -3.46 -4.58
C PHE A 126 -5.64 -1.97 -4.48
N SER A 127 -6.03 -1.50 -3.29
CA SER A 127 -6.26 -0.08 -3.04
C SER A 127 -4.98 0.73 -3.25
N ASN A 128 -3.82 0.22 -2.84
CA ASN A 128 -2.55 0.91 -3.03
C ASN A 128 -2.20 1.06 -4.52
N LEU A 129 -2.43 0.02 -5.33
CA LEU A 129 -2.26 0.11 -6.80
C LEU A 129 -3.17 1.15 -7.43
N LYS A 130 -4.45 1.17 -7.04
CA LYS A 130 -5.40 2.19 -7.50
C LYS A 130 -4.98 3.60 -7.11
N THR A 131 -4.49 3.77 -5.89
CA THR A 131 -4.02 5.06 -5.38
C THR A 131 -2.86 5.58 -6.23
N LEU A 132 -1.88 4.73 -6.54
CA LEU A 132 -0.80 5.10 -7.47
C LEU A 132 -1.35 5.47 -8.85
N GLY A 133 -2.26 4.69 -9.41
CA GLY A 133 -2.90 5.00 -10.69
C GLY A 133 -3.57 6.38 -10.71
N ILE A 134 -4.28 6.74 -9.63
CA ILE A 134 -4.92 8.05 -9.48
C ILE A 134 -3.88 9.18 -9.39
N LEU A 135 -2.79 8.97 -8.64
CA LEU A 135 -1.71 9.95 -8.56
C LEU A 135 -1.04 10.21 -9.91
N TRP A 136 -0.97 9.23 -10.81
CA TRP A 136 -0.43 9.42 -12.16
C TRP A 136 -1.38 10.12 -13.13
N LEU A 137 -2.69 10.21 -12.84
CA LEU A 137 -3.63 10.98 -13.67
C LEU A 137 -3.34 12.49 -13.63
N GLN A 138 -2.66 12.98 -12.59
CA GLN A 138 -2.31 14.39 -12.49
C GLN A 138 -1.07 14.76 -13.31
N LEU A 139 -0.40 13.81 -13.98
CA LEU A 139 0.82 14.08 -14.76
C LEU A 139 0.72 15.30 -15.69
N PRO A 140 -0.32 15.43 -16.55
CA PRO A 140 -0.45 16.60 -17.43
C PRO A 140 -0.64 17.93 -16.68
N VAL A 141 -1.10 17.91 -15.43
CA VAL A 141 -1.30 19.13 -14.62
C VAL A 141 0.02 19.88 -14.41
N PHE A 142 1.13 19.15 -14.26
CA PHE A 142 2.46 19.73 -14.07
C PHE A 142 2.99 20.47 -15.29
N SER A 143 2.43 20.20 -16.47
CA SER A 143 2.79 20.89 -17.72
C SER A 143 1.77 21.95 -18.13
N ILE A 144 0.57 21.96 -17.55
CA ILE A 144 -0.47 22.92 -17.92
C ILE A 144 -0.36 24.22 -17.12
N TRP A 145 0.08 24.19 -15.85
CA TRP A 145 -0.07 25.33 -14.95
C TRP A 145 0.64 26.63 -15.40
N PHE A 146 1.72 26.53 -16.17
CA PHE A 146 2.48 27.67 -16.67
C PHE A 146 2.09 28.10 -18.10
N MET A 147 1.14 27.42 -18.73
CA MET A 147 0.67 27.80 -20.07
C MET A 147 -0.04 29.16 -20.01
N THR A 148 0.20 30.03 -21.00
CA THR A 148 -0.42 31.36 -21.08
C THR A 148 -0.94 31.65 -22.49
N ASN A 149 -1.98 32.48 -22.58
CA ASN A 149 -2.48 32.97 -23.87
C ASN A 149 -1.43 33.83 -24.60
N GLU A 150 -0.53 34.47 -23.86
CA GLU A 150 0.54 35.27 -24.43
C GLU A 150 1.59 34.39 -25.12
N TRP A 151 2.01 33.29 -24.49
CA TRP A 151 2.93 32.34 -25.11
C TRP A 151 2.33 31.76 -26.39
N MET A 152 1.04 31.42 -26.37
CA MET A 152 0.32 30.94 -27.55
C MET A 152 0.30 31.95 -28.70
N ARG A 153 0.27 33.26 -28.41
CA ARG A 153 0.27 34.32 -29.44
C ARG A 153 1.66 34.70 -29.92
N ASN A 154 2.61 34.84 -29.01
CA ASN A 154 3.94 35.35 -29.31
C ASN A 154 4.86 34.28 -29.89
N SER A 155 4.68 33.01 -29.49
CA SER A 155 5.49 31.88 -29.96
C SER A 155 4.60 30.66 -30.28
N PRO A 156 3.70 30.77 -31.27
CA PRO A 156 2.72 29.71 -31.57
C PRO A 156 3.39 28.39 -31.95
N GLY A 157 4.56 28.43 -32.59
CA GLY A 157 5.30 27.23 -32.97
C GLY A 157 5.72 26.39 -31.77
N THR A 158 6.32 27.01 -30.74
CA THR A 158 6.74 26.28 -29.54
C THR A 158 5.56 25.84 -28.70
N PHE A 159 4.49 26.63 -28.64
CA PHE A 159 3.27 26.26 -27.94
C PHE A 159 2.60 25.02 -28.57
N TRP A 160 2.32 25.06 -29.87
CA TRP A 160 1.54 24.00 -30.54
C TRP A 160 2.35 22.77 -30.92
N PHE A 161 3.63 22.90 -31.28
CA PHE A 161 4.45 21.77 -31.74
C PHE A 161 5.38 21.18 -30.66
N ILE A 162 5.52 21.84 -29.51
CA ILE A 162 6.33 21.31 -28.40
C ILE A 162 5.43 21.10 -27.17
N GLN A 163 4.84 22.17 -26.64
CA GLN A 163 4.11 22.08 -25.37
C GLN A 163 2.86 21.19 -25.43
N VAL A 164 2.01 21.40 -26.45
CA VAL A 164 0.78 20.61 -26.60
C VAL A 164 1.08 19.11 -26.77
N PRO A 165 2.03 18.68 -27.64
CA PRO A 165 2.46 17.29 -27.71
C PRO A 165 2.97 16.72 -26.39
N ILE A 166 3.74 17.48 -25.60
CA ILE A 166 4.20 17.04 -24.28
C ILE A 166 3.00 16.75 -23.36
N VAL A 167 2.05 17.69 -23.27
CA VAL A 167 0.84 17.52 -22.45
C VAL A 167 0.02 16.30 -22.91
N LEU A 168 -0.10 16.07 -24.23
CA LEU A 168 -0.80 14.90 -24.78
C LEU A 168 -0.08 13.58 -24.45
N ILE A 169 1.25 13.56 -24.50
CA ILE A 169 2.06 12.40 -24.10
C ILE A 169 1.88 12.12 -22.61
N GLU A 170 1.93 13.15 -21.76
CA GLU A 170 1.72 13.01 -20.32
C GLU A 170 0.30 12.53 -19.98
N LEU A 171 -0.71 13.06 -20.67
CA LEU A 171 -2.10 12.61 -20.55
C LEU A 171 -2.23 11.13 -20.95
N PHE A 172 -1.64 10.76 -22.08
CA PHE A 172 -1.62 9.37 -22.55
C PHE A 172 -0.95 8.45 -21.53
N ILE A 173 0.23 8.83 -21.02
CA ILE A 173 0.97 8.06 -20.00
C ILE A 173 0.16 7.96 -18.71
N GLY A 174 -0.43 9.06 -18.22
CA GLY A 174 -1.25 9.08 -17.02
C GLY A 174 -2.46 8.16 -17.12
N ILE A 175 -3.20 8.23 -18.24
CA ILE A 175 -4.33 7.34 -18.52
C ILE A 175 -3.86 5.88 -18.66
N TRP A 176 -2.76 5.65 -19.38
CA TRP A 176 -2.20 4.31 -19.56
C TRP A 176 -1.81 3.70 -18.22
N LEU A 177 -1.13 4.44 -17.34
CA LEU A 177 -0.76 4.01 -16.00
C LEU A 177 -2.01 3.74 -15.14
N TYR A 178 -2.98 4.66 -15.12
CA TYR A 178 -4.23 4.45 -14.38
C TYR A 178 -4.95 3.16 -14.78
N ARG A 179 -5.04 2.87 -16.09
CA ARG A 179 -5.70 1.65 -16.58
C ARG A 179 -4.87 0.39 -16.37
N ASN A 180 -3.54 0.48 -16.47
CA ASN A 180 -2.65 -0.67 -16.43
C ASN A 180 -2.11 -1.00 -15.03
N LEU A 181 -2.14 -0.06 -14.07
CA LEU A 181 -1.79 -0.29 -12.65
C LEU A 181 -2.92 -1.02 -11.92
N ASN A 182 -3.19 -2.24 -12.37
CA ASN A 182 -4.17 -3.14 -11.80
C ASN A 182 -3.56 -4.53 -11.59
N TYR A 183 -4.27 -5.38 -10.85
CA TYR A 183 -3.80 -6.73 -10.58
C TYR A 183 -3.61 -7.56 -11.86
N ARG A 184 -4.36 -7.34 -12.94
CA ARG A 184 -4.21 -8.11 -14.19
C ARG A 184 -2.84 -7.92 -14.85
N SER A 185 -2.20 -6.78 -14.64
CA SER A 185 -0.88 -6.48 -15.19
C SER A 185 0.29 -7.00 -14.35
N HIS A 186 0.04 -7.64 -13.19
CA HIS A 186 1.08 -8.00 -12.22
C HIS A 186 2.20 -8.90 -12.76
N GLN A 187 1.93 -9.66 -13.83
CA GLN A 187 2.89 -10.56 -14.44
C GLN A 187 3.87 -9.86 -15.40
N LYS A 188 3.55 -8.65 -15.87
CA LYS A 188 4.37 -7.94 -16.86
C LYS A 188 5.67 -7.45 -16.22
N LYS A 189 6.79 -7.52 -16.96
CA LYS A 189 8.13 -7.11 -16.46
C LYS A 189 8.16 -5.65 -16.00
N TRP A 190 7.57 -4.73 -16.77
CA TRP A 190 7.50 -3.31 -16.41
C TRP A 190 6.76 -3.09 -15.09
N PHE A 191 5.69 -3.85 -14.84
CA PHE A 191 4.90 -3.75 -13.61
C PHE A 191 5.73 -4.22 -12.41
N LYS A 192 6.42 -5.36 -12.53
CA LYS A 192 7.30 -5.87 -11.48
C LYS A 192 8.46 -4.93 -11.17
N TRP A 193 9.04 -4.30 -12.19
CA TRP A 193 10.08 -3.29 -12.01
C TRP A 193 9.55 -2.05 -11.28
N PHE A 194 8.36 -1.59 -11.64
CA PHE A 194 7.73 -0.39 -11.09
C PHE A 194 7.19 -0.58 -9.67
N ILE A 195 6.61 -1.76 -9.37
CA ILE A 195 5.90 -2.06 -8.12
C ILE A 195 6.72 -2.93 -7.16
N GLY A 196 7.73 -3.66 -7.64
CA GLY A 196 8.41 -4.72 -6.89
C GLY A 196 9.29 -4.25 -5.73
N LYS A 197 9.36 -2.95 -5.43
CA LYS A 197 10.18 -2.38 -4.36
C LYS A 197 9.36 -1.43 -3.48
N GLY A 198 9.88 -1.16 -2.27
CA GLY A 198 9.32 -0.16 -1.37
C GLY A 198 8.11 -0.67 -0.58
N GLU A 199 6.93 -0.09 -0.84
CA GLU A 199 5.74 -0.32 -0.03
C GLU A 199 5.11 -1.70 -0.26
N PHE A 200 5.13 -2.21 -1.49
CA PHE A 200 4.51 -3.49 -1.84
C PHE A 200 5.25 -4.69 -1.25
N SER A 201 6.57 -4.59 -1.13
CA SER A 201 7.37 -5.67 -0.51
C SER A 201 7.06 -5.83 0.98
N LYS A 202 6.63 -4.76 1.67
CA LYS A 202 6.17 -4.83 3.06
C LYS A 202 4.87 -5.63 3.17
N ILE A 203 3.93 -5.43 2.24
CA ILE A 203 2.67 -6.19 2.19
C ILE A 203 2.94 -7.66 1.85
N ASP A 204 3.80 -7.92 0.86
CA ASP A 204 4.16 -9.29 0.46
C ASP A 204 4.86 -10.04 1.60
N LYS A 205 5.75 -9.37 2.34
CA LYS A 205 6.42 -9.92 3.54
C LYS A 205 5.44 -10.20 4.68
N ALA A 206 4.45 -9.34 4.91
CA ALA A 206 3.42 -9.62 5.90
C ALA A 206 2.59 -10.86 5.51
N ASN A 207 2.24 -10.98 4.23
CA ASN A 207 1.49 -12.11 3.72
C ASN A 207 2.28 -13.43 3.79
N SER A 208 3.61 -13.41 3.59
CA SER A 208 4.42 -14.63 3.72
C SER A 208 4.40 -15.22 5.14
N PHE A 209 4.40 -14.37 6.17
CA PHE A 209 4.28 -14.85 7.56
C PHE A 209 2.90 -15.45 7.85
N LEU A 210 1.83 -14.93 7.23
CA LEU A 210 0.49 -15.51 7.37
C LEU A 210 0.38 -16.87 6.67
N LEU A 211 1.03 -17.03 5.51
CA LEU A 211 1.08 -18.31 4.81
C LEU A 211 1.80 -19.38 5.63
N GLU A 212 2.88 -19.01 6.33
CA GLU A 212 3.59 -19.91 7.24
C GLU A 212 2.68 -20.39 8.39
N ILE A 213 1.79 -19.53 8.90
CA ILE A 213 0.79 -19.94 9.91
C ILE A 213 -0.20 -20.95 9.33
N ASP A 214 -0.72 -20.70 8.12
CA ASP A 214 -1.65 -21.60 7.42
C ASP A 214 -1.01 -22.97 7.13
N GLU A 215 0.28 -23.00 6.82
CA GLU A 215 1.04 -24.26 6.66
C GLU A 215 1.23 -25.02 7.98
N LEU A 216 1.42 -24.32 9.09
CA LEU A 216 1.50 -24.92 10.44
C LEU A 216 0.15 -25.50 10.89
N ASP A 217 -0.96 -24.93 10.45
CA ASP A 217 -2.31 -25.44 10.74
C ASP A 217 -2.68 -26.69 9.94
N LYS A 218 -2.04 -26.90 8.79
CA LYS A 218 -2.24 -28.10 7.95
C LYS A 218 -1.38 -29.30 8.38
N LYS A 219 -0.45 -29.12 9.33
CA LYS A 219 0.48 -30.14 9.85
C LYS A 219 0.18 -30.57 11.28
#